data_AF-A0A9W9ZK98-F1
#
_entry.id   AF-A0A9W9ZK98-F1
#
_cell.length_a   1.000
_cell.length_b   1.000
_cell.length_c   1.000
_cell.angle_alpha   90.00
_cell.angle_beta   90.00
_cell.angle_gamma   90.00
#
_symmetry.space_group_name_H-M   'P 1'
#
loop_
_entity.id
_entity.type
_entity.pdbx_description
1 polymer ?
#
loop_
_entity_poly.entity_id
_entity_poly.type
_entity_poly.pdbx_seq_one_letter_code
_entity_poly.pdbx_strand_id
1 'polypeptide(L)'
;MLSSSLRTVTDKLRQAYKGVLLQISHNLDREHQKELRYYCSGLIPMHDTDTIDILRALEHEGKISWEDVDLLKDALCKIIRLDMVKKLTDFEIKRDLTLLLDFYVRKIQGLDLCCRCSVGVKRVAGHLVRLMEIVRDTVDIRATSLTVESSNDIRRALVEFDEEFDSGELTFSAWNEFTMLVLIAGEIIAVASEKKERREPVVELCFAAADELCSRMTEMGSWEEFCVQVKERYNLVYHRNMESNPCLSLQKRRAEVVQQLAAIFFPVDKGYN
;
A
#
# COMPACT_ATOMS: atom_id res chain seq x y z
N MET A 1 25.69 4.10 -4.96
CA MET A 1 25.57 3.54 -3.60
C MET A 1 24.11 3.66 -3.20
N LEU A 2 23.44 2.55 -2.85
CA LEU A 2 22.02 2.59 -2.41
C LEU A 2 21.95 3.28 -1.05
N SER A 3 20.98 4.18 -0.84
CA SER A 3 20.75 4.80 0.47
C SER A 3 20.44 3.74 1.52
N SER A 4 20.93 3.92 2.75
CA SER A 4 20.76 2.96 3.86
C SER A 4 19.29 2.62 4.11
N SER A 5 18.40 3.61 3.99
CA SER A 5 16.96 3.47 4.16
C SER A 5 16.27 2.63 3.07
N LEU A 6 16.78 2.62 1.84
CA LEU A 6 16.19 1.78 0.79
C LEU A 6 16.50 0.30 1.01
N ARG A 7 17.73 0.00 1.47
CA ARG A 7 18.12 -1.36 1.82
C ARG A 7 17.21 -1.91 2.92
N THR A 8 16.85 -1.10 3.92
CA THR A 8 15.99 -1.54 5.02
C THR A 8 14.57 -1.93 4.59
N VAL A 9 13.96 -1.22 3.62
CA VAL A 9 12.60 -1.56 3.12
C VAL A 9 12.64 -2.87 2.34
N THR A 10 13.58 -3.00 1.40
CA THR A 10 13.72 -4.22 0.59
C THR A 10 14.05 -5.44 1.43
N ASP A 11 14.93 -5.31 2.42
CA ASP A 11 15.29 -6.44 3.30
C ASP A 11 14.09 -6.92 4.11
N LYS A 12 13.26 -6.00 4.61
CA LYS A 12 12.04 -6.36 5.35
C LYS A 12 10.99 -7.00 4.44
N LEU A 13 10.80 -6.52 3.21
CA LEU A 13 9.88 -7.13 2.24
C LEU A 13 10.31 -8.55 1.86
N ARG A 14 11.62 -8.77 1.71
CA ARG A 14 12.18 -10.12 1.48
C ARG A 14 11.97 -11.04 2.67
N GLN A 15 12.07 -10.54 3.90
CA GLN A 15 11.75 -11.33 5.10
C GLN A 15 10.26 -11.69 5.16
N ALA A 16 9.38 -10.73 4.88
CA ALA A 16 7.93 -10.97 4.83
C ALA A 16 7.58 -12.02 3.76
N TYR A 17 8.16 -11.91 2.57
CA TYR A 17 8.04 -12.89 1.48
C TYR A 17 8.44 -14.30 1.93
N LYS A 18 9.62 -14.44 2.54
CA LYS A 18 10.10 -15.73 3.08
C LYS A 18 9.14 -16.28 4.15
N GLY A 19 8.55 -15.42 4.96
CA GLY A 19 7.51 -15.80 5.92
C GLY A 19 6.29 -16.42 5.23
N VAL A 20 5.83 -15.84 4.11
CA VAL A 20 4.72 -16.39 3.32
C VAL A 20 5.08 -17.74 2.71
N LEU A 21 6.28 -17.89 2.15
CA LEU A 21 6.76 -19.18 1.62
C LEU A 21 6.79 -20.28 2.70
N LEU A 22 7.24 -19.95 3.92
CA LEU A 22 7.22 -20.88 5.05
C LEU A 22 5.79 -21.26 5.44
N GLN A 23 4.86 -20.30 5.45
CA GLN A 23 3.45 -20.60 5.70
C GLN A 23 2.89 -21.55 4.64
N ILE A 24 3.16 -21.31 3.36
CA ILE A 24 2.76 -22.22 2.28
C ILE A 24 3.32 -23.62 2.56
N SER A 25 4.62 -23.72 2.80
CA SER A 25 5.29 -24.99 3.09
C SER A 25 4.66 -25.77 4.25
N HIS A 26 4.28 -25.09 5.33
CA HIS A 26 3.64 -25.73 6.48
C HIS A 26 2.19 -26.15 6.23
N ASN A 27 1.51 -25.53 5.27
CA ASN A 27 0.09 -25.77 4.99
C ASN A 27 -0.14 -26.75 3.84
N LEU A 28 0.86 -27.07 3.01
CA LEU A 28 0.74 -28.08 1.95
C LEU A 28 1.05 -29.48 2.50
N ASP A 29 0.07 -30.38 2.41
CA ASP A 29 0.27 -31.80 2.72
C ASP A 29 1.01 -32.55 1.59
N ARG A 30 1.19 -33.86 1.78
CA ARG A 30 1.95 -34.72 0.86
C ARG A 30 1.33 -34.85 -0.53
N GLU A 31 0.00 -34.77 -0.67
CA GLU A 31 -0.63 -34.87 -1.98
C GLU A 31 -0.48 -33.55 -2.73
N HIS A 32 -0.76 -32.42 -2.07
CA HIS A 32 -0.48 -31.09 -2.62
C HIS A 32 0.99 -30.92 -3.03
N GLN A 33 1.93 -31.47 -2.25
CA GLN A 33 3.36 -31.48 -2.58
C GLN A 33 3.68 -32.22 -3.88
N LYS A 34 3.08 -33.40 -4.08
CA LYS A 34 3.28 -34.17 -5.32
C LYS A 34 2.71 -33.44 -6.53
N GLU A 35 1.52 -32.87 -6.39
CA GLU A 35 0.86 -32.11 -7.45
C GLU A 35 1.65 -30.84 -7.80
N LEU A 36 2.12 -30.11 -6.78
CA LEU A 36 2.97 -28.93 -6.97
C LEU A 36 4.28 -29.31 -7.68
N ARG A 37 4.93 -30.39 -7.25
CA ARG A 37 6.15 -30.89 -7.92
C ARG A 37 5.88 -31.26 -9.37
N TYR A 38 4.76 -31.94 -9.64
CA TYR A 38 4.36 -32.30 -10.99
C TYR A 38 4.13 -31.06 -11.85
N TYR A 39 3.43 -30.04 -11.33
CA TYR A 39 3.22 -28.78 -12.02
C TYR A 39 4.54 -28.05 -12.31
N CYS A 40 5.48 -28.06 -11.38
CA CYS A 40 6.80 -27.47 -11.52
C CYS A 40 7.81 -28.34 -12.32
N SER A 41 7.38 -29.49 -12.84
CA SER A 41 8.25 -30.38 -13.61
C SER A 41 8.80 -29.68 -14.85
N GLY A 42 10.11 -29.73 -15.05
CA GLY A 42 10.80 -29.02 -16.13
C GLY A 42 11.11 -27.55 -15.85
N LEU A 43 10.69 -27.01 -14.70
CA LEU A 43 11.06 -25.66 -14.24
C LEU A 43 12.18 -25.70 -13.19
N ILE A 44 12.33 -26.80 -12.47
CA ILE A 44 13.33 -27.02 -11.41
C ILE A 44 13.93 -28.44 -11.48
N PRO A 45 15.11 -28.69 -10.88
CA PRO A 45 15.69 -30.03 -10.77
C PRO A 45 14.78 -31.03 -10.03
N MET A 46 14.74 -32.29 -10.48
CA MET A 46 13.83 -33.31 -9.92
C MET A 46 14.21 -33.84 -8.52
N HIS A 47 15.31 -33.39 -7.94
CA HIS A 47 15.82 -33.90 -6.66
C HIS A 47 15.15 -33.26 -5.45
N ASP A 48 14.39 -32.18 -5.63
CA ASP A 48 13.76 -31.44 -4.54
C ASP A 48 12.48 -32.15 -4.07
N THR A 49 12.52 -32.69 -2.85
CA THR A 49 11.45 -33.54 -2.35
C THR A 49 10.44 -32.83 -1.44
N ASP A 50 10.84 -31.80 -0.72
CA ASP A 50 9.96 -31.07 0.19
C ASP A 50 9.46 -29.77 -0.46
N THR A 51 8.31 -29.24 0.00
CA THR A 51 7.74 -27.97 -0.47
C THR A 51 8.77 -26.85 -0.39
N ILE A 52 9.50 -26.77 0.72
CA ILE A 52 10.47 -25.69 0.93
C ILE A 52 11.62 -25.75 -0.09
N ASP A 53 12.04 -26.95 -0.49
CA ASP A 53 13.10 -27.13 -1.47
C ASP A 53 12.60 -26.79 -2.87
N ILE A 54 11.37 -27.19 -3.21
CA ILE A 54 10.69 -26.77 -4.45
C ILE A 54 10.61 -25.24 -4.54
N LEU A 55 10.17 -24.57 -3.47
CA LEU A 55 10.05 -23.11 -3.43
C LEU A 55 11.41 -22.41 -3.56
N ARG A 56 12.45 -22.93 -2.89
CA ARG A 56 13.83 -22.41 -3.01
C ARG A 56 14.39 -22.60 -4.41
N ALA A 57 14.14 -23.74 -5.04
CA ALA A 57 14.58 -24.01 -6.40
C ALA A 57 13.91 -23.05 -7.40
N LEU A 58 12.59 -22.81 -7.25
CA LEU A 58 11.88 -21.83 -8.06
C LEU A 58 12.46 -20.41 -7.88
N GLU A 59 12.80 -20.01 -6.65
CA GLU A 59 13.44 -18.71 -6.39
C GLU A 59 14.85 -18.65 -6.99
N HIS A 60 15.64 -19.72 -6.85
CA HIS A 60 17.00 -19.81 -7.38
C HIS A 60 17.04 -19.70 -8.91
N GLU A 61 16.12 -20.38 -9.59
CA GLU A 61 15.95 -20.36 -11.05
C GLU A 61 15.29 -19.06 -11.54
N GLY A 62 15.02 -18.09 -10.64
CA GLY A 62 14.41 -16.81 -10.97
C GLY A 62 12.97 -16.92 -11.48
N LYS A 63 12.29 -18.04 -11.18
CA LYS A 63 10.90 -18.29 -11.58
C LYS A 63 9.90 -17.59 -10.69
N ILE A 64 10.30 -17.32 -9.45
CA ILE A 64 9.56 -16.54 -8.47
C ILE A 64 10.55 -15.63 -7.73
N SER A 65 10.03 -14.56 -7.14
CA SER A 65 10.78 -13.67 -6.25
C SER A 65 9.82 -12.92 -5.34
N TRP A 66 10.35 -12.12 -4.42
CA TRP A 66 9.51 -11.20 -3.64
C TRP A 66 8.82 -10.12 -4.52
N GLU A 67 9.33 -9.86 -5.73
CA GLU A 67 8.74 -8.91 -6.70
C GLU A 67 7.70 -9.58 -7.61
N ASP A 68 7.78 -10.90 -7.82
CA ASP A 68 6.93 -11.63 -8.75
C ASP A 68 6.61 -13.03 -8.20
N VAL A 69 5.35 -13.25 -7.87
CA VAL A 69 4.84 -14.51 -7.33
C VAL A 69 3.77 -15.15 -8.22
N ASP A 70 3.61 -14.67 -9.46
CA ASP A 70 2.52 -15.06 -10.35
C ASP A 70 2.56 -16.56 -10.67
N LEU A 71 3.73 -17.08 -11.01
CA LEU A 71 3.91 -18.52 -11.26
C LEU A 71 3.49 -19.37 -10.04
N LEU A 72 3.81 -18.91 -8.83
CA LEU A 72 3.45 -19.64 -7.61
C LEU A 72 1.94 -19.57 -7.35
N LYS A 73 1.30 -18.41 -7.57
CA LYS A 73 -0.16 -18.28 -7.50
C LYS A 73 -0.85 -19.21 -8.50
N ASP A 74 -0.35 -19.26 -9.74
CA ASP A 74 -0.87 -20.15 -10.77
C ASP A 74 -0.75 -21.62 -10.37
N ALA A 75 0.43 -22.02 -9.89
CA ALA A 75 0.66 -23.38 -9.40
C ALA A 75 -0.28 -23.76 -8.25
N LEU A 76 -0.41 -22.90 -7.25
CA LEU A 76 -1.31 -23.08 -6.10
C LEU A 76 -2.78 -23.14 -6.52
N CYS A 77 -3.18 -22.35 -7.51
CA CYS A 77 -4.51 -22.40 -8.10
C CYS A 77 -4.79 -23.75 -8.78
N LYS A 78 -3.81 -24.31 -9.52
CA LYS A 78 -3.96 -25.63 -10.17
C LYS A 78 -4.07 -26.78 -9.19
N ILE A 79 -3.45 -26.67 -8.02
CA ILE A 79 -3.58 -27.65 -6.93
C ILE A 79 -4.71 -27.30 -5.94
N ILE A 80 -5.60 -26.38 -6.32
CA ILE A 80 -6.83 -26.03 -5.58
C ILE A 80 -6.54 -25.45 -4.17
N ARG A 81 -5.38 -24.82 -3.99
CA ARG A 81 -4.99 -24.14 -2.73
C ARG A 81 -5.22 -22.64 -2.78
N LEU A 82 -6.49 -22.27 -2.97
CA LEU A 82 -6.93 -20.88 -3.08
C LEU A 82 -6.69 -20.07 -1.80
N ASP A 83 -6.67 -20.73 -0.64
CA ASP A 83 -6.29 -20.12 0.64
C ASP A 83 -4.83 -19.63 0.62
N MET A 84 -3.92 -20.36 -0.04
CA MET A 84 -2.52 -19.96 -0.20
C MET A 84 -2.36 -18.91 -1.30
N VAL A 85 -3.17 -18.98 -2.38
CA VAL A 85 -3.24 -17.90 -3.38
C VAL A 85 -3.62 -16.58 -2.70
N LYS A 86 -4.66 -16.58 -1.86
CA LYS A 86 -5.07 -15.39 -1.10
C LYS A 86 -3.92 -14.81 -0.27
N LYS A 87 -3.14 -15.65 0.41
CA LYS A 87 -1.97 -15.19 1.19
C LYS A 87 -0.90 -14.51 0.34
N LEU A 88 -0.68 -15.00 -0.89
CA LEU A 88 0.25 -14.36 -1.83
C LEU A 88 -0.31 -13.03 -2.35
N THR A 89 -1.60 -12.98 -2.68
CA THR A 89 -2.28 -11.74 -3.07
C THR A 89 -2.19 -10.68 -1.97
N ASP A 90 -2.48 -11.04 -0.72
CA ASP A 90 -2.36 -10.14 0.43
C ASP A 90 -0.91 -9.65 0.60
N PHE A 91 0.08 -10.50 0.34
CA PHE A 91 1.49 -10.10 0.36
C PHE A 91 1.83 -9.09 -0.74
N GLU A 92 1.37 -9.29 -1.98
CA GLU A 92 1.60 -8.36 -3.08
C GLU A 92 0.99 -6.99 -2.81
N ILE A 93 -0.25 -6.97 -2.30
CA ILE A 93 -0.94 -5.74 -1.91
C ILE A 93 -0.15 -5.01 -0.81
N LYS A 94 0.24 -5.71 0.26
CA LYS A 94 1.06 -5.12 1.35
C LYS A 94 2.40 -4.61 0.85
N ARG A 95 3.06 -5.36 -0.04
CA ARG A 95 4.33 -4.96 -0.66
C ARG A 95 4.14 -3.66 -1.42
N ASP A 96 3.13 -3.58 -2.28
CA ASP A 96 2.93 -2.43 -3.16
C ASP A 96 2.46 -1.18 -2.40
N LEU A 97 1.60 -1.34 -1.38
CA LEU A 97 1.24 -0.28 -0.44
C LEU A 97 2.45 0.21 0.37
N THR A 98 3.29 -0.70 0.87
CA THR A 98 4.51 -0.34 1.62
C THR A 98 5.46 0.48 0.75
N LEU A 99 5.70 0.02 -0.48
CA LEU A 99 6.56 0.71 -1.44
C LEU A 99 5.97 2.06 -1.88
N LEU A 100 4.65 2.16 -2.02
CA LEU A 100 3.95 3.40 -2.32
C LEU A 100 4.15 4.42 -1.19
N LEU A 101 3.95 4.02 0.06
CA LEU A 101 4.09 4.90 1.22
C LEU A 101 5.54 5.33 1.43
N ASP A 102 6.51 4.42 1.33
CA ASP A 102 7.94 4.77 1.41
C ASP A 102 8.34 5.75 0.29
N PHE A 103 7.88 5.51 -0.94
CA PHE A 103 8.15 6.42 -2.06
C PHE A 103 7.48 7.78 -1.87
N TYR A 104 6.23 7.81 -1.40
CA TYR A 104 5.50 9.03 -1.07
C TYR A 104 6.29 9.88 -0.08
N VAL A 105 6.69 9.30 1.05
CA VAL A 105 7.42 9.98 2.12
C VAL A 105 8.75 10.52 1.63
N ARG A 106 9.53 9.72 0.88
CA ARG A 106 10.80 10.19 0.29
C ARG A 106 10.59 11.38 -0.63
N LYS A 107 9.52 11.35 -1.44
CA LYS A 107 9.20 12.44 -2.37
C LYS A 107 8.84 13.73 -1.62
N ILE A 108 8.05 13.65 -0.55
CA ILE A 108 7.77 14.80 0.31
C ILE A 108 9.04 15.37 0.93
N GLN A 109 9.97 14.51 1.34
CA GLN A 109 11.23 14.90 1.98
C GLN A 109 12.31 15.36 0.99
N GLY A 110 12.05 15.37 -0.32
CA GLY A 110 13.05 15.69 -1.34
C GLY A 110 14.25 14.71 -1.37
N LEU A 111 14.06 13.47 -0.89
CA LEU A 111 15.09 12.45 -0.86
C LEU A 111 15.26 11.74 -2.21
N ASP A 112 16.41 11.11 -2.40
CA ASP A 112 16.73 10.35 -3.61
C ASP A 112 15.67 9.25 -3.89
N LEU A 113 15.12 9.29 -5.11
CA LEU A 113 14.00 8.48 -5.58
C LEU A 113 14.43 7.14 -6.19
N CYS A 114 15.65 6.68 -5.90
CA CYS A 114 16.20 5.40 -6.36
C CYS A 114 15.48 4.16 -5.78
N CYS A 115 14.19 4.24 -5.43
CA CYS A 115 13.40 3.13 -4.95
C CYS A 115 13.20 2.06 -6.04
N ARG A 116 13.47 0.79 -5.68
CA ARG A 116 13.09 -0.40 -6.47
C ARG A 116 11.61 -0.68 -6.23
N CYS A 117 10.77 0.10 -6.89
CA CYS A 117 9.33 -0.14 -6.95
C CYS A 117 8.87 -0.09 -8.41
N SER A 118 7.73 -0.73 -8.68
CA SER A 118 7.17 -0.81 -10.03
C SER A 118 6.85 0.57 -10.59
N VAL A 119 6.79 0.68 -11.92
CA VAL A 119 6.39 1.94 -12.60
C VAL A 119 4.99 2.38 -12.15
N GLY A 120 4.10 1.43 -11.87
CA GLY A 120 2.76 1.68 -11.32
C GLY A 120 2.83 2.38 -9.96
N VAL A 121 3.56 1.80 -9.00
CA VAL A 121 3.75 2.37 -7.65
C VAL A 121 4.30 3.80 -7.71
N LYS A 122 5.36 4.04 -8.50
CA LYS A 122 5.95 5.38 -8.66
C LYS A 122 4.96 6.40 -9.22
N ARG A 123 4.16 5.99 -10.21
CA ARG A 123 3.17 6.84 -10.85
C ARG A 123 2.06 7.22 -9.87
N VAL A 124 1.50 6.24 -9.17
CA VAL A 124 0.43 6.45 -8.19
C VAL A 124 0.90 7.36 -7.06
N ALA A 125 2.03 7.05 -6.42
CA ALA A 125 2.60 7.91 -5.39
C ALA A 125 2.88 9.33 -5.93
N GLY A 126 3.35 9.43 -7.19
CA GLY A 126 3.56 10.69 -7.87
C GLY A 126 2.28 11.52 -8.04
N HIS A 127 1.16 10.88 -8.36
CA HIS A 127 -0.17 11.50 -8.43
C HIS A 127 -0.66 11.95 -7.06
N LEU A 128 -0.54 11.09 -6.04
CA LEU A 128 -0.98 11.41 -4.68
C LEU A 128 -0.23 12.63 -4.11
N VAL A 129 1.10 12.70 -4.30
CA VAL A 129 1.88 13.86 -3.85
C VAL A 129 1.39 15.15 -4.53
N ARG A 130 1.14 15.10 -5.84
CA ARG A 130 0.63 16.26 -6.60
C ARG A 130 -0.77 16.68 -6.16
N LEU A 131 -1.65 15.71 -5.90
CA LEU A 131 -2.95 15.98 -5.31
C LEU A 131 -2.77 16.69 -3.96
N MET A 132 -1.86 16.23 -3.09
CA MET A 132 -1.63 16.91 -1.83
C MET A 132 -0.98 18.28 -1.93
N GLU A 133 -0.09 18.52 -2.90
CA GLU A 133 0.49 19.86 -3.13
C GLU A 133 -0.58 20.94 -3.30
N ILE A 134 -1.72 20.60 -3.89
CA ILE A 134 -2.84 21.52 -4.09
C ILE A 134 -3.50 21.93 -2.76
N VAL A 135 -3.58 21.01 -1.80
CA VAL A 135 -4.41 21.17 -0.59
C VAL A 135 -3.61 21.25 0.70
N ARG A 136 -2.27 21.15 0.61
CA ARG A 136 -1.33 21.11 1.74
C ARG A 136 -1.47 22.33 2.66
N ASP A 137 -1.75 23.49 2.07
CA ASP A 137 -1.93 24.75 2.83
C ASP A 137 -3.34 24.90 3.41
N THR A 138 -4.30 24.09 2.95
CA THR A 138 -5.71 24.15 3.36
C THR A 138 -6.07 23.12 4.42
N VAL A 139 -5.38 21.98 4.47
CA VAL A 139 -5.72 20.83 5.33
C VAL A 139 -4.65 20.66 6.42
N ASP A 140 -5.01 20.91 7.68
CA ASP A 140 -4.10 20.70 8.83
C ASP A 140 -4.03 19.22 9.24
N ILE A 141 -3.39 18.39 8.41
CA ILE A 141 -3.07 16.99 8.73
C ILE A 141 -1.96 16.94 9.81
N ARG A 142 -1.20 18.02 9.96
CA ARG A 142 0.00 18.08 10.81
C ARG A 142 -0.36 17.89 12.28
N ALA A 143 -1.43 18.51 12.76
CA ALA A 143 -1.86 18.38 14.15
C ALA A 143 -2.17 16.93 14.56
N THR A 144 -2.83 16.17 13.69
CA THR A 144 -3.18 14.75 13.94
C THR A 144 -1.97 13.83 13.81
N SER A 145 -0.99 14.23 12.99
CA SER A 145 0.23 13.47 12.73
C SER A 145 1.27 13.57 13.85
N LEU A 146 1.24 14.63 14.66
CA LEU A 146 2.23 14.88 15.72
C LEU A 146 2.19 13.84 16.85
N THR A 147 1.09 13.10 17.01
CA THR A 147 0.93 12.07 18.05
C THR A 147 1.46 10.71 17.64
N VAL A 148 1.80 10.49 16.37
CA VAL A 148 2.26 9.19 15.86
C VAL A 148 3.76 9.03 16.07
N GLU A 149 4.13 8.06 16.89
CA GLU A 149 5.53 7.76 17.23
C GLU A 149 5.90 6.28 17.05
N SER A 150 4.89 5.42 16.88
CA SER A 150 5.03 3.97 16.74
C SER A 150 4.09 3.37 15.70
N SER A 151 4.37 2.12 15.32
CA SER A 151 3.53 1.29 14.46
C SER A 151 2.12 1.05 15.02
N ASN A 152 1.94 1.12 16.34
CA ASN A 152 0.62 1.01 16.94
C ASN A 152 -0.17 2.32 16.84
N ASP A 153 0.53 3.46 16.92
CA ASP A 153 -0.12 4.76 16.79
C ASP A 153 -0.65 4.99 15.37
N ILE A 154 0.12 4.59 14.35
CA ILE A 154 -0.33 4.70 12.96
C ILE A 154 -1.54 3.81 12.69
N ARG A 155 -1.55 2.55 13.17
CA ARG A 155 -2.71 1.65 13.02
C ARG A 155 -3.96 2.26 13.65
N ARG A 156 -3.85 2.69 14.90
CA ARG A 156 -4.95 3.35 15.61
C ARG A 156 -5.44 4.60 14.87
N ALA A 157 -4.52 5.45 14.39
CA ALA A 157 -4.89 6.64 13.65
C ALA A 157 -5.68 6.29 12.38
N LEU A 158 -5.25 5.26 11.64
CA LEU A 158 -5.94 4.83 10.42
C LEU A 158 -7.33 4.28 10.72
N VAL A 159 -7.49 3.43 11.73
CA VAL A 159 -8.80 2.93 12.18
C VAL A 159 -9.73 4.09 12.55
N GLU A 160 -9.23 5.07 13.31
CA GLU A 160 -10.04 6.22 13.71
C GLU A 160 -10.44 7.13 12.53
N PHE A 161 -9.62 7.22 11.48
CA PHE A 161 -10.01 7.90 10.24
C PHE A 161 -11.02 7.08 9.44
N ASP A 162 -10.86 5.76 9.42
CA ASP A 162 -11.78 4.82 8.79
C ASP A 162 -13.19 4.95 9.37
N GLU A 163 -13.29 4.95 10.70
CA GLU A 163 -14.54 5.16 11.44
C GLU A 163 -15.21 6.52 11.13
N GLU A 164 -14.41 7.57 10.87
CA GLU A 164 -14.91 8.89 10.50
C GLU A 164 -15.47 8.91 9.06
N PHE A 165 -14.89 8.13 8.13
CA PHE A 165 -15.48 7.95 6.80
C PHE A 165 -16.83 7.23 6.89
N ASP A 166 -16.91 6.17 7.70
CA ASP A 166 -18.14 5.37 7.82
C ASP A 166 -19.28 6.11 8.56
N SER A 167 -18.94 7.04 9.46
CA SER A 167 -19.92 7.82 10.24
C SER A 167 -20.31 9.17 9.62
N GLY A 168 -19.65 9.58 8.54
CA GLY A 168 -19.87 10.86 7.89
C GLY A 168 -21.19 10.94 7.08
N GLU A 169 -21.71 12.15 6.91
CA GLU A 169 -22.85 12.43 6.01
C GLU A 169 -22.48 12.42 4.51
N LEU A 170 -21.19 12.27 4.19
CA LEU A 170 -20.68 12.34 2.83
C LEU A 170 -20.70 10.96 2.17
N THR A 171 -21.37 10.84 1.03
CA THR A 171 -21.37 9.63 0.23
C THR A 171 -20.19 9.63 -0.75
N PHE A 172 -19.11 8.95 -0.37
CA PHE A 172 -18.00 8.69 -1.28
C PHE A 172 -18.19 7.35 -2.00
N SER A 173 -17.46 7.15 -3.10
CA SER A 173 -17.19 5.78 -3.53
C SER A 173 -16.15 5.18 -2.58
N ALA A 174 -16.22 3.86 -2.35
CA ALA A 174 -15.24 3.17 -1.50
C ALA A 174 -13.78 3.45 -1.91
N TRP A 175 -13.52 3.56 -3.23
CA TRP A 175 -12.19 3.89 -3.77
C TRP A 175 -11.71 5.31 -3.42
N ASN A 176 -12.63 6.26 -3.29
CA ASN A 176 -12.32 7.63 -2.91
C ASN A 176 -11.88 7.70 -1.45
N GLU A 177 -12.62 7.02 -0.55
CA GLU A 177 -12.27 6.88 0.86
C GLU A 177 -10.91 6.20 1.04
N PHE A 178 -10.72 5.07 0.37
CA PHE A 178 -9.47 4.34 0.43
C PHE A 178 -8.29 5.18 -0.08
N THR A 179 -8.48 5.94 -1.16
CA THR A 179 -7.46 6.87 -1.66
C THR A 179 -7.11 7.94 -0.63
N MET A 180 -8.12 8.49 0.06
CA MET A 180 -7.89 9.46 1.15
C MET A 180 -7.14 8.82 2.32
N LEU A 181 -7.49 7.60 2.73
CA LEU A 181 -6.79 6.87 3.79
C LEU A 181 -5.31 6.63 3.46
N VAL A 182 -5.00 6.19 2.23
CA VAL A 182 -3.61 6.00 1.76
C VAL A 182 -2.84 7.33 1.80
N LEU A 183 -3.49 8.43 1.41
CA LEU A 183 -2.90 9.76 1.41
C LEU A 183 -2.66 10.29 2.84
N ILE A 184 -3.64 10.09 3.74
CA ILE A 184 -3.53 10.43 5.16
C ILE A 184 -2.39 9.63 5.80
N ALA A 185 -2.30 8.33 5.53
CA ALA A 185 -1.20 7.48 5.99
C ALA A 185 0.16 8.04 5.53
N GLY A 186 0.28 8.41 4.25
CA GLY A 186 1.49 8.99 3.67
C GLY A 186 1.91 10.29 4.36
N GLU A 187 0.97 11.21 4.59
CA GLU A 187 1.24 12.49 5.27
C GLU A 187 1.58 12.31 6.76
N ILE A 188 0.87 11.44 7.48
CA ILE A 188 1.20 11.12 8.88
C ILE A 188 2.62 10.57 8.99
N ILE A 189 2.98 9.61 8.14
CA ILE A 189 4.33 9.03 8.13
C ILE A 189 5.35 10.10 7.76
N ALA A 190 5.07 10.96 6.76
CA ALA A 190 5.98 12.02 6.36
C ALA A 190 6.26 13.02 7.50
N VAL A 191 5.22 13.52 8.17
CA VAL A 191 5.35 14.44 9.31
C VAL A 191 6.10 13.77 10.46
N ALA A 192 5.75 12.54 10.81
CA ALA A 192 6.46 11.84 11.86
C ALA A 192 7.95 11.63 11.49
N SER A 193 8.30 11.63 10.18
CA SER A 193 9.66 11.34 9.69
C SER A 193 10.59 12.54 9.79
N GLU A 194 10.05 13.72 10.05
CA GLU A 194 10.81 14.94 10.32
C GLU A 194 11.36 14.97 11.76
N LYS A 195 10.83 14.13 12.67
CA LYS A 195 11.29 14.06 14.08
C LYS A 195 12.71 13.48 14.14
N LYS A 196 13.66 14.24 14.72
CA LYS A 196 15.09 13.88 14.80
C LYS A 196 15.38 12.63 15.66
N GLU A 197 14.61 12.40 16.71
CA GLU A 197 14.75 11.26 17.62
C GLU A 197 13.54 10.35 17.48
N ARG A 198 13.56 9.53 16.43
CA ARG A 198 12.46 8.62 16.15
C ARG A 198 12.66 7.29 16.85
N ARG A 199 11.62 6.80 17.50
CA ARG A 199 11.63 5.49 18.16
C ARG A 199 11.62 4.35 17.14
N GLU A 200 10.86 4.51 16.06
CA GLU A 200 10.73 3.50 14.99
C GLU A 200 11.22 4.02 13.63
N PRO A 201 11.90 3.18 12.83
CA PRO A 201 12.24 3.48 11.44
C PRO A 201 11.00 3.78 10.58
N VAL A 202 11.14 4.64 9.56
CA VAL A 202 10.08 4.96 8.58
C VAL A 202 9.45 3.69 7.98
N VAL A 203 10.30 2.71 7.66
CA VAL A 203 9.89 1.43 7.09
C VAL A 203 8.91 0.68 8.01
N GLU A 204 9.07 0.74 9.33
CA GLU A 204 8.15 0.08 10.27
C GLU A 204 6.75 0.70 10.16
N LEU A 205 6.67 2.02 10.11
CA LEU A 205 5.41 2.75 9.97
C LEU A 205 4.74 2.48 8.61
N CYS A 206 5.52 2.44 7.52
CA CYS A 206 4.99 2.08 6.20
C CYS A 206 4.42 0.65 6.19
N PHE A 207 5.12 -0.30 6.80
CA PHE A 207 4.64 -1.67 6.93
C PHE A 207 3.37 -1.76 7.76
N ALA A 208 3.32 -1.07 8.91
CA ALA A 208 2.16 -1.07 9.79
C ALA A 208 0.93 -0.45 9.12
N ALA A 209 1.11 0.65 8.40
CA ALA A 209 0.04 1.27 7.63
C ALA A 209 -0.42 0.37 6.47
N ALA A 210 0.51 -0.23 5.72
CA ALA A 210 0.16 -1.15 4.63
C ALA A 210 -0.57 -2.40 5.12
N ASP A 211 -0.21 -2.90 6.30
CA ASP A 211 -0.87 -4.04 6.95
C ASP A 211 -2.33 -3.71 7.28
N GLU A 212 -2.59 -2.52 7.82
CA GLU A 212 -3.93 -2.01 8.13
C GLU A 212 -4.77 -1.77 6.86
N LEU A 213 -4.17 -1.15 5.84
CA LEU A 213 -4.86 -0.82 4.59
C LEU A 213 -5.14 -2.04 3.71
N CYS A 214 -4.37 -3.13 3.86
CA CYS A 214 -4.46 -4.30 3.00
C CYS A 214 -5.83 -4.98 3.06
N SER A 215 -6.43 -5.12 4.24
CA SER A 215 -7.74 -5.79 4.40
C SER A 215 -8.81 -5.09 3.57
N ARG A 216 -8.92 -3.77 3.74
CA ARG A 216 -9.88 -2.91 3.00
C ARG A 216 -9.62 -2.99 1.50
N MET A 217 -8.34 -2.98 1.08
CA MET A 217 -7.99 -3.12 -0.34
C MET A 217 -8.41 -4.47 -0.93
N THR A 218 -8.12 -5.57 -0.24
CA THR A 218 -8.49 -6.93 -0.68
C THR A 218 -10.01 -7.10 -0.78
N GLU A 219 -10.79 -6.42 0.06
CA GLU A 219 -12.26 -6.45 0.00
C GLU A 219 -12.83 -5.63 -1.16
N MET A 220 -12.17 -4.53 -1.53
CA MET A 220 -12.64 -3.63 -2.58
C MET A 220 -12.25 -4.05 -3.99
N GLY A 221 -11.09 -4.69 -4.17
CA GLY A 221 -10.63 -5.16 -5.47
C GLY A 221 -9.13 -5.35 -5.58
N SER A 222 -8.58 -4.99 -6.73
CA SER A 222 -7.18 -5.22 -7.12
C SER A 222 -6.32 -3.96 -7.04
N TRP A 223 -4.99 -4.17 -7.06
CA TRP A 223 -4.02 -3.10 -7.16
C TRP A 223 -4.13 -2.29 -8.46
N GLU A 224 -4.44 -2.97 -9.57
CA GLU A 224 -4.64 -2.36 -10.87
C GLU A 224 -5.85 -1.42 -10.87
N GLU A 225 -6.96 -1.84 -10.26
CA GLU A 225 -8.16 -1.01 -10.10
C GLU A 225 -7.86 0.24 -9.26
N PHE A 226 -7.15 0.09 -8.13
CA PHE A 226 -6.71 1.24 -7.34
C PHE A 226 -5.87 2.23 -8.15
N CYS A 227 -4.91 1.72 -8.94
CA CYS A 227 -4.07 2.56 -9.80
C CYS A 227 -4.88 3.37 -10.81
N VAL A 228 -5.93 2.77 -11.40
CA VAL A 228 -6.84 3.43 -12.33
C VAL A 228 -7.61 4.53 -11.62
N GLN A 229 -8.20 4.24 -10.45
CA GLN A 229 -8.98 5.20 -9.66
C GLN A 229 -8.17 6.44 -9.29
N VAL A 230 -6.93 6.26 -8.78
CA VAL A 230 -6.05 7.41 -8.45
C VAL A 230 -5.71 8.23 -9.70
N LYS A 231 -5.49 7.58 -10.85
CA LYS A 231 -5.20 8.28 -12.11
C LYS A 231 -6.40 9.09 -12.60
N GLU A 232 -7.60 8.51 -12.57
CA GLU A 232 -8.83 9.20 -12.95
C GLU A 232 -9.04 10.43 -12.07
N ARG A 233 -8.84 10.28 -10.75
CA ARG A 233 -8.98 11.39 -9.82
C ARG A 233 -7.94 12.49 -10.03
N TYR A 234 -6.68 12.11 -10.25
CA TYR A 234 -5.63 13.05 -10.62
C TYR A 234 -6.01 13.86 -11.86
N ASN A 235 -6.50 13.19 -12.91
CA ASN A 235 -6.92 13.87 -14.12
C ASN A 235 -8.10 14.82 -13.86
N LEU A 236 -9.11 14.40 -13.11
CA LEU A 236 -10.28 15.24 -12.80
C LEU A 236 -9.89 16.55 -12.10
N VAL A 237 -8.97 16.49 -11.13
CA VAL A 237 -8.53 17.66 -10.37
C VAL A 237 -7.68 18.60 -11.24
N TYR A 238 -6.82 18.06 -12.09
CA TYR A 238 -5.93 18.85 -12.94
C TYR A 238 -6.56 19.31 -14.26
N HIS A 239 -7.68 18.73 -14.71
CA HIS A 239 -8.41 19.15 -15.92
C HIS A 239 -9.57 20.12 -15.62
N ARG A 240 -10.01 20.29 -14.36
CA ARG A 240 -10.79 21.46 -13.95
C ARG A 240 -9.82 22.63 -13.73
N ASN A 241 -9.87 23.65 -14.58
CA ASN A 241 -9.18 24.93 -14.34
C ASN A 241 -9.52 25.42 -12.93
N MET A 242 -8.50 25.61 -12.10
CA MET A 242 -8.69 26.13 -10.74
C MET A 242 -9.09 27.61 -10.78
N GLU A 243 -10.40 27.87 -10.67
CA GLU A 243 -10.84 29.09 -10.00
C GLU A 243 -10.63 28.89 -8.49
N SER A 244 -9.60 29.56 -7.98
CA SER A 244 -9.25 29.61 -6.57
C SER A 244 -10.41 30.13 -5.72
N ASN A 245 -10.78 29.41 -4.66
CA ASN A 245 -11.65 29.94 -3.60
C ASN A 245 -11.07 29.61 -2.21
N PRO A 246 -11.22 30.49 -1.21
CA PRO A 246 -10.28 30.61 -0.11
C PRO A 246 -10.60 29.76 1.13
N CYS A 247 -9.51 29.51 1.85
CA CYS A 247 -9.32 29.00 3.21
C CYS A 247 -10.54 29.08 4.17
N LEU A 248 -10.82 27.98 4.87
CA LEU A 248 -11.72 27.93 6.03
C LEU A 248 -10.96 27.46 7.27
N SER A 249 -11.17 28.19 8.36
CA SER A 249 -10.46 28.09 9.65
C SER A 249 -10.85 26.87 10.49
N LEU A 250 -9.85 26.30 11.17
CA LEU A 250 -9.87 25.27 12.22
C LEU A 250 -11.06 25.37 13.21
N GLN A 251 -11.92 24.33 13.30
CA GLN A 251 -12.46 23.81 14.58
C GLN A 251 -13.29 22.49 14.50
N LYS A 252 -12.74 21.38 13.98
CA LYS A 252 -13.14 19.96 14.21
C LYS A 252 -12.25 18.98 13.40
N ARG A 253 -11.20 18.47 14.04
CA ARG A 253 -9.95 18.05 13.34
C ARG A 253 -9.90 16.78 12.49
N ARG A 254 -10.92 15.91 12.43
CA ARG A 254 -10.91 14.71 11.54
C ARG A 254 -12.01 14.75 10.50
N ALA A 255 -13.25 14.95 10.95
CA ALA A 255 -14.38 15.30 10.09
C ALA A 255 -14.04 16.43 9.11
N GLU A 256 -13.35 17.49 9.55
CA GLU A 256 -12.94 18.59 8.67
C GLU A 256 -11.85 18.19 7.68
N VAL A 257 -10.88 17.36 8.07
CA VAL A 257 -9.85 16.87 7.14
C VAL A 257 -10.52 16.04 6.05
N VAL A 258 -11.40 15.12 6.45
CA VAL A 258 -12.22 14.33 5.53
C VAL A 258 -13.07 15.24 4.64
N GLN A 259 -13.80 16.21 5.20
CA GLN A 259 -14.64 17.14 4.45
C GLN A 259 -13.86 18.06 3.49
N GLN A 260 -12.67 18.53 3.88
CA GLN A 260 -11.84 19.40 3.05
C GLN A 260 -11.19 18.62 1.91
N LEU A 261 -10.60 17.46 2.22
CA LEU A 261 -10.09 16.54 1.20
C LEU A 261 -11.24 16.14 0.26
N ALA A 262 -12.42 15.87 0.79
CA ALA A 262 -13.61 15.56 0.02
C ALA A 262 -14.10 16.70 -0.87
N ALA A 263 -14.16 17.93 -0.36
CA ALA A 263 -14.62 19.06 -1.15
C ALA A 263 -13.70 19.31 -2.37
N ILE A 264 -12.40 19.06 -2.21
CA ILE A 264 -11.40 19.32 -3.24
C ILE A 264 -11.21 18.12 -4.16
N PHE A 265 -11.15 16.92 -3.57
CA PHE A 265 -10.96 15.67 -4.29
C PHE A 265 -12.23 14.96 -4.65
N PHE A 266 -13.43 15.39 -4.29
CA PHE A 266 -14.70 14.76 -4.70
C PHE A 266 -15.83 15.80 -4.71
N PRO A 267 -15.70 16.91 -5.47
CA PRO A 267 -16.74 17.93 -5.49
C PRO A 267 -18.04 17.32 -5.98
N VAL A 268 -19.09 17.40 -5.15
CA VAL A 268 -20.45 17.08 -5.55
C VAL A 268 -20.77 17.93 -6.77
N ASP A 269 -21.11 17.29 -7.89
CA ASP A 269 -21.65 18.01 -9.03
C ASP A 269 -22.92 18.70 -8.54
N LYS A 270 -22.87 20.03 -8.42
CA LYS A 270 -24.09 20.83 -8.33
C LYS A 270 -24.80 20.63 -9.65
N GLY A 271 -25.71 19.66 -9.69
CA GLY A 271 -26.65 19.48 -10.77
C GLY A 271 -27.29 20.84 -11.08
N TYR A 272 -27.18 21.26 -12.33
CA TYR A 272 -28.01 22.32 -12.85
C TYR A 272 -29.45 21.79 -12.87
N ASN A 273 -30.30 22.42 -12.05
CA ASN A 273 -31.78 22.42 -12.00
C ASN A 273 -32.53 21.15 -12.41
#